data_AF-A0A127SQH6-F1
#
_entry.id   AF-A0A127SQH6-F1
#
_cell.length_a   1.000
_cell.length_b   1.000
_cell.length_c   1.000
_cell.angle_alpha   90.00
_cell.angle_beta   90.00
_cell.angle_gamma   90.00
#
_symmetry.space_group_name_H-M   'P 1'
#
loop_
_entity.id
_entity.type
_entity.pdbx_description
1 polymer ?
#
loop_
_entity_poly.entity_id
_entity_poly.type
_entity_poly.pdbx_seq_one_letter_code
_entity_poly.pdbx_strand_id
1 'polypeptide(L)'
;EVAKEAMANIQATAADICAIGITNQRETTIVWDKNTGEPVYHAIVWQCRRTAEYADSLKEKGLTETFRKKTGLVIDAYFSATKLKWLLDNVPGARERAERGELLFGTVETWLIWKLTQGQVHVTDYSNASRTMMFNINTLKWDDEILKE
;
A
#
# COMPACT_ATOMS: atom_id res chain seq x y z
N GLU A 1 0.89 -7.46 19.88
CA GLU A 1 0.85 -8.25 21.13
C GLU A 1 0.92 -9.76 20.84
N VAL A 2 0.12 -10.27 19.91
CA VAL A 2 0.09 -11.70 19.52
C VAL A 2 1.44 -12.36 19.21
N ALA A 3 2.40 -11.65 18.60
CA ALA A 3 3.73 -12.22 18.32
C ALA A 3 4.52 -12.50 19.61
N LYS A 4 4.46 -11.58 20.58
CA LYS A 4 5.11 -11.77 21.89
C LYS A 4 4.43 -12.87 22.70
N GLU A 5 3.10 -12.94 22.61
CA GLU A 5 2.31 -13.98 23.26
C GLU A 5 2.63 -15.38 22.70
N ALA A 6 2.71 -15.53 21.37
CA ALA A 6 3.09 -16.79 20.73
C ALA A 6 4.49 -17.26 21.18
N MET A 7 5.45 -16.34 21.28
CA MET A 7 6.79 -16.65 21.81
C MET A 7 6.73 -17.06 23.29
N ALA A 8 5.96 -16.35 24.12
CA ALA A 8 5.80 -16.66 25.53
C ALA A 8 5.21 -18.05 25.77
N ASN A 9 4.22 -18.45 24.96
CA ASN A 9 3.57 -19.77 25.06
C ASN A 9 4.54 -20.95 24.85
N ILE A 10 5.62 -20.75 24.10
CA ILE A 10 6.66 -21.75 23.87
C ILE A 10 7.96 -21.43 24.61
N GLN A 11 7.95 -20.43 25.50
CA GLN A 11 9.11 -19.95 26.26
C GLN A 11 10.31 -19.57 25.36
N ALA A 12 10.04 -19.16 24.11
CA ALA A 12 11.08 -18.73 23.18
C ALA A 12 11.50 -17.28 23.42
N THR A 13 12.79 -17.03 23.21
CA THR A 13 13.39 -15.69 23.19
C THR A 13 13.61 -15.24 21.75
N ALA A 14 13.99 -13.97 21.56
CA ALA A 14 14.33 -13.47 20.22
C ALA A 14 15.52 -14.21 19.59
N ALA A 15 16.44 -14.75 20.40
CA ALA A 15 17.60 -15.49 19.91
C ALA A 15 17.25 -16.87 19.31
N ASP A 16 16.07 -17.41 19.65
CA ASP A 16 15.59 -18.69 19.14
C ASP A 16 14.92 -18.55 17.75
N ILE A 17 14.69 -17.31 17.28
CA ILE A 17 13.99 -17.02 16.03
C ILE A 17 15.00 -16.75 14.92
N CYS A 18 15.13 -17.68 13.98
CA CYS A 18 16.02 -17.53 12.82
C CYS A 18 15.54 -16.43 11.85
N ALA A 19 14.24 -16.34 11.60
CA ALA A 19 13.65 -15.38 10.67
C ALA A 19 12.17 -15.10 10.97
N ILE A 20 11.66 -14.00 10.42
CA ILE A 20 10.24 -13.63 10.48
C ILE A 20 9.69 -13.59 9.05
N GLY A 21 8.64 -14.39 8.79
CA GLY A 21 7.84 -14.31 7.58
C GLY A 21 6.67 -13.36 7.75
N ILE A 22 6.41 -12.51 6.75
CA ILE A 22 5.29 -11.56 6.77
C ILE A 22 4.32 -11.91 5.65
N THR A 23 3.06 -12.03 6.01
CA THR A 23 1.92 -12.10 5.09
C THR A 23 0.80 -11.22 5.62
N ASN A 24 -0.08 -10.76 4.73
CA ASN A 24 -1.03 -9.72 5.07
C ASN A 24 -2.29 -9.79 4.21
N GLN A 25 -3.34 -9.12 4.67
CA GLN A 25 -4.42 -8.72 3.77
C GLN A 25 -3.86 -7.75 2.72
N ARG A 26 -4.13 -8.07 1.45
CA ARG A 26 -3.62 -7.31 0.30
C ARG A 26 -4.52 -6.09 0.03
N GLU A 27 -4.07 -5.24 -0.90
CA GLU A 27 -4.70 -3.99 -1.38
C GLU A 27 -4.94 -2.86 -0.34
N THR A 28 -5.17 -3.20 0.94
CA THR A 28 -5.38 -2.24 2.03
C THR A 28 -4.27 -1.19 2.04
N THR A 29 -4.67 0.07 2.01
CA THR A 29 -3.80 1.22 1.77
C THR A 29 -3.58 2.03 3.04
N ILE A 30 -2.32 2.30 3.37
CA ILE A 30 -1.90 3.09 4.53
C ILE A 30 -0.96 4.19 4.03
N VAL A 31 -1.15 5.41 4.57
CA VAL A 31 -0.26 6.55 4.34
C VAL A 31 0.11 7.14 5.70
N TRP A 32 1.39 7.43 5.90
CA TRP A 32 1.91 7.94 7.18
C TRP A 32 3.01 8.96 6.96
N ASP A 33 3.25 9.78 7.99
CA ASP A 33 4.37 10.71 8.01
C ASP A 33 5.69 9.96 8.21
N LYS A 34 6.67 10.24 7.34
CA LYS A 34 7.99 9.60 7.32
C LYS A 34 8.78 9.83 8.60
N ASN A 35 8.63 11.00 9.22
CA ASN A 35 9.43 11.43 10.37
C ASN A 35 8.78 11.01 11.70
N THR A 36 7.45 11.14 11.81
CA THR A 36 6.74 10.79 13.06
C THR A 36 6.29 9.32 13.08
N GLY A 37 6.11 8.70 11.93
CA GLY A 37 5.54 7.35 11.82
C GLY A 37 4.06 7.28 12.16
N GLU A 38 3.36 8.42 12.17
CA GLU A 38 1.94 8.53 12.45
C GLU A 38 1.12 8.45 11.14
N PRO A 39 0.07 7.60 11.09
CA PRO A 39 -0.84 7.56 9.96
C PRO A 39 -1.55 8.90 9.76
N VAL A 40 -1.65 9.38 8.52
CA VAL A 40 -2.39 10.61 8.21
C VAL A 40 -3.91 10.39 8.17
N TYR A 41 -4.32 9.13 8.07
CA TYR A 41 -5.72 8.69 8.05
C TYR A 41 -5.80 7.21 8.42
N HIS A 42 -7.01 6.71 8.66
CA HIS A 42 -7.25 5.27 8.83
C HIS A 42 -6.87 4.47 7.58
N ALA A 43 -6.44 3.22 7.77
CA ALA A 43 -6.23 2.32 6.65
C ALA A 43 -7.52 2.16 5.83
N ILE A 44 -7.44 2.34 4.51
CA ILE A 44 -8.59 2.08 3.64
C ILE A 44 -8.51 0.63 3.19
N VAL A 45 -9.41 -0.19 3.73
CA VAL A 45 -9.45 -1.63 3.51
C VAL A 45 -9.86 -1.96 2.08
N TRP A 46 -9.38 -3.08 1.56
CA TRP A 46 -9.64 -3.58 0.21
C TRP A 46 -11.13 -3.66 -0.17
N GLN A 47 -12.02 -3.95 0.77
CA GLN A 47 -13.47 -4.01 0.55
C GLN A 47 -14.13 -2.63 0.36
N CYS A 48 -13.44 -1.55 0.67
CA CYS A 48 -14.03 -0.22 0.66
C CYS A 48 -14.35 0.22 -0.78
N ARG A 49 -15.62 0.59 -1.03
CA ARG A 49 -16.12 1.03 -2.33
C ARG A 49 -16.09 2.55 -2.54
N ARG A 50 -15.52 3.33 -1.62
CA ARG A 50 -15.57 4.82 -1.66
C ARG A 50 -14.97 5.43 -2.94
N THR A 51 -14.14 4.68 -3.65
CA THR A 51 -13.45 5.13 -4.86
C THR A 51 -14.07 4.58 -6.15
N ALA A 52 -15.28 4.00 -6.08
CA ALA A 52 -15.96 3.43 -7.23
C ALA A 52 -16.21 4.46 -8.33
N GLU A 53 -16.69 5.66 -7.99
CA GLU A 53 -16.94 6.73 -8.96
C GLU A 53 -15.66 7.14 -9.71
N TYR A 54 -14.55 7.29 -8.99
CA TYR A 54 -13.26 7.57 -9.63
C TYR A 54 -12.78 6.40 -10.50
N ALA A 55 -12.96 5.15 -10.04
CA ALA A 55 -12.64 3.97 -10.85
C ALA A 55 -13.47 3.92 -12.14
N ASP A 56 -14.74 4.32 -12.09
CA ASP A 56 -15.57 4.40 -13.29
C ASP A 56 -15.12 5.53 -14.21
N SER A 57 -14.71 6.69 -13.68
CA SER A 57 -14.13 7.77 -14.50
C SER A 57 -12.88 7.34 -15.27
N LEU A 58 -12.05 6.46 -14.70
CA LEU A 58 -10.88 5.91 -15.40
C LEU A 58 -11.28 4.99 -16.56
N LYS A 59 -12.38 4.24 -16.41
CA LYS A 59 -12.93 3.41 -17.50
C LYS A 59 -13.49 4.28 -18.61
N GLU A 60 -14.20 5.35 -18.25
CA GLU A 60 -14.77 6.32 -19.21
C GLU A 60 -13.69 7.04 -20.02
N LYS A 61 -12.50 7.26 -19.44
CA LYS A 61 -11.30 7.75 -20.15
C LYS A 61 -10.69 6.72 -21.11
N GLY A 62 -11.23 5.50 -21.20
CA GLY A 62 -10.74 4.44 -22.08
C GLY A 62 -9.47 3.74 -21.57
N LEU A 63 -9.11 3.91 -20.30
CA LEU A 63 -7.84 3.40 -19.75
C LEU A 63 -7.88 1.91 -19.35
N THR A 64 -9.05 1.26 -19.46
CA THR A 64 -9.26 -0.14 -19.05
C THR A 64 -8.21 -1.09 -19.64
N GLU A 65 -7.94 -1.01 -20.94
CA GLU A 65 -6.99 -1.91 -21.59
C GLU A 65 -5.53 -1.57 -21.23
N THR A 66 -5.21 -0.29 -21.04
CA THR A 66 -3.89 0.16 -20.57
C THR A 66 -3.56 -0.41 -19.20
N PHE A 67 -4.48 -0.25 -18.24
CA PHE A 67 -4.32 -0.79 -16.89
C PHE A 67 -4.23 -2.32 -16.91
N ARG A 68 -5.09 -2.99 -17.69
CA ARG A 68 -5.09 -4.45 -17.79
C ARG A 68 -3.78 -4.99 -18.35
N LYS A 69 -3.25 -4.41 -19.43
CA LYS A 69 -1.98 -4.85 -20.04
C LYS A 69 -0.80 -4.69 -19.09
N LYS A 70 -0.78 -3.60 -18.32
CA LYS A 70 0.35 -3.27 -17.45
C LYS A 70 0.31 -3.98 -16.11
N THR A 71 -0.86 -4.09 -15.51
CA THR A 71 -1.02 -4.57 -14.12
C THR A 71 -1.64 -5.96 -14.03
N GLY A 72 -2.30 -6.44 -15.10
CA GLY A 72 -3.14 -7.63 -15.08
C GLY A 72 -4.49 -7.45 -14.37
N LEU A 73 -4.79 -6.24 -13.87
CA LEU A 73 -5.97 -5.96 -13.06
C LEU A 73 -7.07 -5.27 -13.88
N VAL A 74 -8.31 -5.43 -13.42
CA VAL A 74 -9.43 -4.59 -13.85
C VAL A 74 -9.37 -3.26 -13.09
N ILE A 75 -9.93 -2.20 -13.67
CA ILE A 75 -10.11 -0.94 -12.93
C ILE A 75 -11.28 -1.11 -11.98
N ASP A 76 -11.01 -1.07 -10.68
CA ASP A 76 -12.03 -1.22 -9.65
C ASP A 76 -11.60 -0.57 -8.32
N ALA A 77 -12.58 -0.24 -7.48
CA ALA A 77 -12.34 0.29 -6.14
C ALA A 77 -11.66 -0.71 -5.20
N TYR A 78 -11.46 -1.97 -5.59
CA TYR A 78 -10.75 -2.98 -4.82
C TYR A 78 -9.26 -2.66 -4.60
N PHE A 79 -8.58 -2.06 -5.58
CA PHE A 79 -7.12 -1.89 -5.57
C PHE A 79 -6.63 -0.61 -4.86
N SER A 80 -5.32 -0.52 -4.62
CA SER A 80 -4.71 0.52 -3.78
C SER A 80 -4.63 1.90 -4.45
N ALA A 81 -4.37 1.99 -5.77
CA ALA A 81 -4.12 3.26 -6.46
C ALA A 81 -5.24 4.29 -6.22
N THR A 82 -6.50 3.86 -6.38
CA THR A 82 -7.64 4.76 -6.20
C THR A 82 -7.80 5.21 -4.76
N LYS A 83 -7.46 4.34 -3.78
CA LYS A 83 -7.49 4.67 -2.35
C LYS A 83 -6.38 5.65 -1.97
N LEU A 84 -5.18 5.46 -2.52
CA LEU A 84 -4.06 6.39 -2.33
C LEU A 84 -4.44 7.76 -2.88
N LYS A 85 -4.96 7.84 -4.10
CA LYS A 85 -5.43 9.10 -4.66
C LYS A 85 -6.51 9.76 -3.80
N TRP A 86 -7.49 8.99 -3.33
CA TRP A 86 -8.52 9.50 -2.43
C TRP A 86 -7.92 10.11 -1.16
N LEU A 87 -6.93 9.46 -0.54
CA LEU A 87 -6.24 10.00 0.65
C LEU A 87 -5.54 11.32 0.34
N LEU A 88 -4.80 11.38 -0.76
CA LEU A 88 -4.05 12.57 -1.14
C LEU A 88 -4.97 13.75 -1.48
N ASP A 89 -6.16 13.48 -2.02
CA ASP A 89 -7.13 14.50 -2.41
C ASP A 89 -8.05 14.96 -1.26
N ASN A 90 -8.31 14.09 -0.28
CA ASN A 90 -9.32 14.34 0.78
C ASN A 90 -8.70 14.64 2.15
N VAL A 91 -7.47 14.21 2.42
CA VAL A 91 -6.79 14.52 3.69
C VAL A 91 -6.12 15.89 3.56
N PRO A 92 -6.49 16.90 4.37
CA PRO A 92 -5.94 18.25 4.25
C PRO A 92 -4.40 18.27 4.26
N GLY A 93 -3.82 18.90 3.24
CA GLY A 93 -2.36 19.02 3.08
C GLY A 93 -1.63 17.74 2.68
N ALA A 94 -2.31 16.60 2.51
CA ALA A 94 -1.63 15.33 2.21
C ALA A 94 -0.93 15.34 0.86
N ARG A 95 -1.54 15.91 -0.19
CA ARG A 95 -0.92 16.06 -1.51
C ARG A 95 0.41 16.81 -1.44
N GLU A 96 0.41 18.00 -0.87
CA GLU A 96 1.59 18.86 -0.77
C GLU A 96 2.70 18.20 0.07
N ARG A 97 2.34 17.55 1.18
CA ARG A 97 3.29 16.80 2.02
C ARG A 97 3.89 15.61 1.27
N ALA A 98 3.09 14.89 0.49
CA ALA A 98 3.57 13.78 -0.33
C ALA A 98 4.54 14.26 -1.42
N GLU A 99 4.23 15.39 -2.08
CA GLU A 99 5.12 16.01 -3.08
C GLU A 99 6.45 16.49 -2.48
N ARG A 100 6.45 16.90 -1.21
CA ARG A 100 7.68 17.19 -0.45
C ARG A 100 8.42 15.94 0.05
N GLY A 101 7.89 14.74 -0.19
CA GLY A 101 8.49 13.49 0.27
C GLY A 101 8.35 13.24 1.78
N GLU A 102 7.41 13.93 2.44
CA GLU A 102 7.14 13.80 3.88
C GLU A 102 6.21 12.63 4.19
N LEU A 103 5.46 12.14 3.20
CA LEU A 103 4.55 11.01 3.36
C LEU A 103 5.07 9.76 2.68
N LEU A 104 4.85 8.62 3.34
CA LEU A 104 5.10 7.29 2.79
C LEU A 104 3.77 6.58 2.55
N PHE A 105 3.71 5.83 1.45
CA PHE A 105 2.63 4.91 1.13
C PHE A 105 3.09 3.46 1.34
N GLY A 106 2.17 2.60 1.75
CA GLY A 106 2.41 1.17 1.77
C GLY A 106 1.13 0.36 1.88
N THR A 107 1.20 -0.88 1.37
CA THR A 107 0.31 -1.95 1.79
C THR A 107 0.70 -2.45 3.19
N VAL A 108 -0.10 -3.35 3.78
CA VAL A 108 0.02 -3.72 5.20
C VAL A 108 1.39 -4.30 5.54
N GLU A 109 2.01 -5.10 4.68
CA GLU A 109 3.36 -5.63 4.91
C GLU A 109 4.41 -4.53 4.95
N THR A 110 4.31 -3.54 4.06
CA THR A 110 5.23 -2.40 4.00
C THR A 110 5.15 -1.62 5.32
N TRP A 111 3.93 -1.37 5.81
CA TRP A 111 3.71 -0.71 7.10
C TRP A 111 4.28 -1.52 8.27
N LEU A 112 4.03 -2.83 8.31
CA LEU A 112 4.54 -3.70 9.37
C LEU A 112 6.07 -3.73 9.38
N ILE A 113 6.72 -3.89 8.22
CA ILE A 113 8.18 -3.87 8.11
C ILE A 113 8.73 -2.52 8.57
N TRP A 114 8.11 -1.42 8.14
CA TRP A 114 8.52 -0.08 8.54
C TRP A 114 8.44 0.10 10.07
N LYS A 115 7.36 -0.35 10.72
CA LYS A 115 7.23 -0.28 12.20
C LYS A 115 8.19 -1.22 12.92
N LEU A 116 8.40 -2.44 12.42
CA LEU A 116 9.32 -3.42 13.00
C LEU A 116 10.78 -2.97 12.91
N THR A 117 11.13 -2.21 11.88
CA THR A 117 12.47 -1.69 11.64
C THR A 117 12.66 -0.25 12.12
N GLN A 118 11.70 0.30 12.88
CA GLN A 118 11.73 1.67 13.40
C GLN A 118 12.00 2.72 12.32
N GLY A 119 11.41 2.51 11.15
CA GLY A 119 11.49 3.41 9.99
C GLY A 119 12.73 3.27 9.12
N GLN A 120 13.62 2.32 9.42
CA GLN A 120 14.84 2.11 8.62
C GLN A 120 14.56 1.49 7.25
N VAL A 121 13.51 0.67 7.12
CA VAL A 121 13.24 -0.08 5.89
C VAL A 121 11.82 0.19 5.39
N HIS A 122 11.72 0.72 4.16
CA HIS A 122 10.48 0.93 3.42
C HIS A 122 10.51 0.06 2.16
N VAL A 123 9.84 -1.09 2.19
CA VAL A 123 9.93 -2.11 1.14
C VAL A 123 8.61 -2.88 0.99
N THR A 124 8.36 -3.36 -0.22
CA THR A 124 7.27 -4.28 -0.57
C THR A 124 7.83 -5.40 -1.47
N ASP A 125 7.13 -6.52 -1.58
CA ASP A 125 7.48 -7.60 -2.49
C ASP A 125 6.67 -7.51 -3.81
N TYR A 126 7.05 -8.31 -4.81
CA TYR A 126 6.34 -8.32 -6.10
C TYR A 126 4.87 -8.73 -5.97
N SER A 127 4.54 -9.64 -5.06
CA SER A 127 3.17 -10.10 -4.89
C SER A 127 2.28 -8.98 -4.37
N ASN A 128 2.69 -8.23 -3.33
CA ASN A 128 1.93 -7.07 -2.85
C ASN A 128 1.95 -5.90 -3.83
N ALA A 129 3.11 -5.58 -4.43
CA ALA A 129 3.23 -4.50 -5.41
C ALA A 129 2.26 -4.69 -6.59
N SER A 130 2.12 -5.92 -7.11
CA SER A 130 1.20 -6.25 -8.21
C SER A 130 -0.27 -5.96 -7.90
N ARG A 131 -0.65 -5.79 -6.63
CA ARG A 131 -2.03 -5.53 -6.19
C ARG A 131 -2.34 -4.05 -6.05
N THR A 132 -1.34 -3.19 -6.19
CA THR A 132 -1.50 -1.76 -6.01
C THR A 132 -2.24 -1.09 -7.16
N MET A 133 -2.29 -1.74 -8.33
CA MET A 133 -2.68 -1.14 -9.61
C MET A 133 -1.71 -0.06 -10.11
N MET A 134 -0.58 0.19 -9.42
CA MET A 134 0.46 1.15 -9.83
C MET A 134 1.74 0.47 -10.33
N PHE A 135 1.82 -0.86 -10.20
CA PHE A 135 2.99 -1.66 -10.53
C PHE A 135 2.79 -2.38 -11.86
N ASN A 136 3.74 -2.24 -12.77
CA ASN A 136 3.76 -2.93 -14.05
C ASN A 136 4.38 -4.32 -13.90
N ILE A 137 3.56 -5.36 -14.07
CA ILE A 137 3.96 -6.75 -13.85
C ILE A 137 4.87 -7.29 -14.97
N ASN A 138 4.93 -6.63 -16.12
CA ASN A 138 5.80 -7.05 -17.24
C ASN A 138 7.23 -6.50 -17.07
N THR A 139 7.35 -5.26 -16.59
CA THR A 139 8.65 -4.59 -16.40
C THR A 139 9.19 -4.72 -14.98
N LEU A 140 8.37 -5.20 -14.05
CA LEU A 140 8.67 -5.32 -12.63
C LEU A 140 9.08 -3.99 -11.97
N LYS A 141 8.40 -2.90 -12.37
CA LYS A 141 8.62 -1.54 -11.88
C LYS A 141 7.28 -0.81 -11.66
N TRP A 142 7.31 0.26 -10.88
CA TRP A 142 6.21 1.21 -10.83
C TRP A 142 5.98 1.83 -12.22
N ASP A 143 4.71 2.06 -12.58
CA ASP A 143 4.34 2.52 -13.91
C ASP A 143 4.05 4.03 -13.92
N ASP A 144 4.95 4.80 -14.55
CA ASP A 144 4.87 6.27 -14.56
C ASP A 144 3.62 6.82 -15.27
N GLU A 145 3.04 6.08 -16.22
CA GLU A 145 1.80 6.52 -16.89
C GLU A 145 0.62 6.40 -15.93
N ILE A 146 0.56 5.30 -15.17
CA ILE A 146 -0.49 5.11 -14.17
C ILE A 146 -0.32 6.11 -13.01
N LEU A 147 0.91 6.38 -12.56
CA LEU A 147 1.17 7.32 -11.47
C LEU A 147 0.81 8.77 -11.80
N LYS A 148 0.72 9.13 -13.08
CA LYS A 148 0.33 10.48 -13.54
C LYS A 148 -1.19 10.69 -13.59
N GLU A 149 -1.96 9.63 -13.49
CA GLU A 149 -3.43 9.62 -13.59
C GLU A 149 -4.12 9.73 -12.21
#